data_AF-A0A556AXB3-F1
#
_entry.id   AF-A0A556AXB3-F1
#
_cell.length_a   1.000
_cell.length_b   1.000
_cell.length_c   1.000
_cell.angle_alpha   90.00
_cell.angle_beta   90.00
_cell.angle_gamma   90.00
#
_symmetry.space_group_name_H-M   'P 1'
#
loop_
_entity.id
_entity.type
_entity.pdbx_description
1 polymer ?
#
loop_
_entity_poly.entity_id
_entity_poly.type
_entity_poly.pdbx_seq_one_letter_code
_entity_poly.pdbx_strand_id
1 'polypeptide(L)'
;MVPFYAITLVPVVTLCLAIYRFWSCARRLSPEYYRELMRRAPLMKALDVVAMGMAAFTAYYAAMGWFGFTLPFIDDEPLPSWMNILLSAVTSLACIGIVWTNAPNRFTQPTWGGMRESVVRTLAALRIIEAAEVAHALEIIHAREVKK
;
A
#
# COMPACT_ATOMS: atom_id res chain seq x y z
N MET A 1 19.97 -16.00 13.92
CA MET A 1 18.53 -15.86 13.58
C MET A 1 17.99 -14.47 13.91
N VAL A 2 18.33 -13.87 15.05
CA VAL A 2 17.98 -12.48 15.41
C VAL A 2 18.16 -11.44 14.27
N PRO A 3 19.28 -11.40 13.51
CA PRO A 3 19.45 -10.40 12.45
C PRO A 3 18.50 -10.59 11.26
N PHE A 4 17.99 -11.81 11.02
CA PHE A 4 17.11 -12.09 9.90
C PHE A 4 15.77 -11.36 10.04
N TYR A 5 15.17 -11.43 11.23
CA TYR A 5 13.91 -10.75 11.50
C TYR A 5 14.04 -9.22 11.47
N ALA A 6 15.22 -8.68 11.80
CA ALA A 6 15.49 -7.25 11.61
C ALA A 6 15.50 -6.87 10.12
N ILE A 7 16.10 -7.71 9.26
CA ILE A 7 16.16 -7.49 7.81
C ILE A 7 14.75 -7.53 7.19
N THR A 8 13.86 -8.39 7.66
CA THR A 8 12.47 -8.42 7.16
C THR A 8 11.61 -7.28 7.73
N LEU A 9 11.85 -6.84 8.96
CA LEU A 9 11.06 -5.79 9.59
C LEU A 9 11.36 -4.37 9.11
N VAL A 10 12.64 -4.03 8.89
CA VAL A 10 13.05 -2.69 8.46
C VAL A 10 12.29 -2.21 7.20
N PRO A 11 12.25 -2.95 6.08
CA PRO A 11 11.52 -2.50 4.89
C PRO A 11 10.02 -2.40 5.16
N VAL A 12 9.45 -3.35 5.89
CA VAL A 12 8.03 -3.36 6.23
C VAL A 12 7.62 -2.13 7.06
N VAL A 13 8.37 -1.82 8.12
CA VAL A 13 8.10 -0.65 8.99
C VAL A 13 8.24 0.65 8.20
N THR A 14 9.28 0.78 7.37
CA THR A 14 9.46 1.98 6.54
C THR A 14 8.32 2.19 5.56
N LEU A 15 7.81 1.11 4.95
CA LEU A 15 6.63 1.17 4.07
C LEU A 15 5.35 1.54 4.83
N CYS A 16 5.12 0.96 6.02
CA CYS A 16 3.99 1.32 6.87
C CYS A 16 4.00 2.82 7.22
N LEU A 17 5.18 3.35 7.56
CA LEU A 17 5.34 4.77 7.84
C LEU A 17 5.06 5.64 6.61
N ALA A 18 5.48 5.21 5.42
CA ALA A 18 5.19 5.91 4.16
C ALA A 18 3.68 5.92 3.86
N ILE A 19 3.02 4.77 3.98
CA ILE A 19 1.55 4.63 3.85
C ILE A 19 0.86 5.56 4.85
N TYR A 20 1.22 5.49 6.13
CA TYR A 20 0.63 6.33 7.17
C TYR A 20 0.79 7.83 6.86
N ARG A 21 1.99 8.27 6.47
CA ARG A 21 2.26 9.67 6.14
C ARG A 21 1.44 10.13 4.95
N PHE A 22 1.37 9.33 3.89
CA PHE A 22 0.55 9.62 2.71
C PHE A 22 -0.92 9.83 3.10
N TRP A 23 -1.51 8.89 3.84
CA TRP A 23 -2.91 8.97 4.26
C TRP A 23 -3.18 10.07 5.29
N SER A 24 -2.20 10.38 6.14
CA SER A 24 -2.25 11.54 7.03
C SER A 24 -2.25 12.85 6.23
N CYS A 25 -1.38 12.99 5.23
CA CYS A 25 -1.36 14.15 4.34
C CYS A 25 -2.66 14.28 3.55
N ALA A 26 -3.18 13.18 2.99
CA ALA A 26 -4.44 13.16 2.26
C ALA A 26 -5.63 13.59 3.12
N ARG A 27 -5.67 13.21 4.40
CA ARG A 27 -6.72 13.64 5.35
C ARG A 27 -6.59 15.11 5.78
N ARG A 28 -5.39 15.70 5.68
CA ARG A 28 -5.15 17.12 5.99
C ARG A 28 -5.48 18.06 4.82
N LEU A 29 -5.61 17.53 3.60
CA LEU A 29 -6.21 18.26 2.48
C LEU A 29 -7.72 18.45 2.73
N SER A 30 -8.36 19.34 1.96
CA SER A 30 -9.79 19.57 2.13
C SER A 30 -10.58 18.25 2.03
N PRO A 31 -11.70 18.10 2.78
CA PRO A 31 -12.49 16.87 2.79
C PRO A 31 -12.99 16.45 1.40
N GLU A 32 -13.20 17.42 0.50
CA GLU A 32 -13.61 17.21 -0.88
C GLU A 32 -12.53 16.49 -1.69
N TYR A 33 -11.28 16.94 -1.59
CA TYR A 33 -10.15 16.29 -2.26
C TYR A 33 -9.92 14.86 -1.75
N TYR A 34 -10.07 14.64 -0.44
CA TYR A 34 -9.96 13.30 0.12
C TYR A 34 -11.05 12.37 -0.43
N ARG A 35 -12.30 12.84 -0.47
CA ARG A 35 -13.43 12.07 -1.01
C ARG A 35 -13.25 11.76 -2.48
N GLU A 36 -12.78 12.73 -3.25
CA GLU A 36 -12.48 12.56 -4.68
C GLU A 36 -11.40 11.50 -4.91
N LEU A 37 -10.31 11.56 -4.14
CA LEU A 37 -9.25 10.56 -4.20
C LEU A 37 -9.80 9.15 -3.91
N MET A 38 -10.70 9.01 -2.93
CA MET A 38 -11.30 7.71 -2.58
C MET A 38 -12.27 7.22 -3.64
N ARG A 39 -13.00 8.13 -4.28
CA ARG A 39 -13.93 7.80 -5.36
C ARG A 39 -13.18 7.33 -6.60
N ARG A 40 -12.09 8.02 -6.96
CA ARG A 40 -11.33 7.75 -8.19
C ARG A 40 -10.39 6.55 -8.08
N ALA A 41 -9.88 6.25 -6.88
CA ALA A 41 -8.94 5.14 -6.67
C ALA A 41 -9.28 4.30 -5.43
N PRO A 42 -10.44 3.59 -5.41
CA PRO A 42 -10.88 2.81 -4.25
C PRO A 42 -9.91 1.65 -3.93
N LEU A 43 -9.34 1.03 -4.97
CA LEU A 43 -8.41 -0.08 -4.84
C LEU A 43 -7.10 0.34 -4.15
N MET A 44 -6.71 1.62 -4.29
CA MET A 44 -5.46 2.14 -3.72
C MET A 44 -5.44 2.02 -2.20
N LYS A 45 -6.56 2.37 -1.55
CA LYS A 45 -6.70 2.25 -0.08
C LYS A 45 -6.80 0.80 0.35
N ALA A 46 -7.52 -0.03 -0.40
CA ALA A 46 -7.65 -1.45 -0.09
C ALA A 46 -6.28 -2.14 -0.11
N LEU A 47 -5.49 -1.94 -1.16
CA LEU A 47 -4.15 -2.53 -1.27
C LEU A 47 -3.19 -2.00 -0.21
N ASP A 48 -3.28 -0.73 0.18
CA ASP A 48 -2.51 -0.21 1.32
C ASP A 48 -2.88 -0.86 2.64
N VAL A 49 -4.17 -1.17 2.86
CA VAL A 49 -4.63 -1.92 4.03
C VAL A 49 -4.13 -3.36 4.00
N VAL A 50 -4.15 -4.01 2.83
CA VAL A 50 -3.59 -5.37 2.68
C VAL A 50 -2.09 -5.35 2.94
N ALA A 51 -1.34 -4.37 2.43
CA ALA A 51 0.08 -4.22 2.72
C ALA A 51 0.35 -4.03 4.23
N MET A 52 -0.44 -3.22 4.92
CA MET A 52 -0.38 -3.08 6.38
C MET A 52 -0.70 -4.39 7.11
N GLY A 53 -1.61 -5.21 6.58
CA GLY A 53 -1.88 -6.56 7.10
C GLY A 53 -0.69 -7.49 6.95
N MET A 54 -0.08 -7.55 5.76
CA MET A 54 1.14 -8.33 5.52
C MET A 54 2.28 -7.88 6.42
N ALA A 55 2.40 -6.58 6.65
CA ALA A 55 3.35 -6.00 7.58
C ALA A 55 3.15 -6.47 9.03
N ALA A 56 1.91 -6.51 9.49
CA ALA A 56 1.56 -7.01 10.81
C ALA A 56 1.91 -8.49 10.95
N PHE A 57 1.67 -9.31 9.92
CA PHE A 57 2.11 -10.71 9.92
C PHE A 57 3.63 -10.85 9.99
N THR A 58 4.39 -10.03 9.26
CA THR A 58 5.87 -10.04 9.38
C THR A 58 6.31 -9.73 10.80
N ALA A 59 5.68 -8.74 11.45
CA ALA A 59 5.95 -8.40 12.85
C ALA A 59 5.58 -9.51 13.83
N TYR A 60 4.46 -10.21 13.58
CA TYR A 60 4.05 -11.37 14.38
C TYR A 60 5.09 -12.50 14.31
N TYR A 61 5.48 -12.93 13.12
CA TYR A 61 6.48 -13.99 12.94
C TYR A 61 7.87 -13.61 13.50
N ALA A 62 8.25 -12.33 13.39
CA ALA A 62 9.44 -11.82 14.04
C ALA A 62 9.35 -11.84 15.58
N ALA A 63 8.23 -11.43 16.15
CA ALA A 63 8.00 -11.49 17.60
C ALA A 63 8.00 -12.93 18.13
N MET A 64 7.37 -13.86 17.39
CA MET A 64 7.43 -15.28 17.69
C MET A 64 8.87 -15.80 17.66
N GLY A 65 9.66 -15.41 16.66
CA GLY A 65 11.04 -15.85 16.51
C GLY A 65 12.01 -15.28 17.55
N TRP A 66 11.74 -14.09 18.08
CA TRP A 66 12.58 -13.46 19.11
C TRP A 66 12.17 -13.82 20.54
N PHE A 67 10.86 -13.86 20.80
CA PHE A 67 10.33 -13.95 22.16
C PHE A 67 9.60 -15.27 22.45
N GLY A 68 9.41 -16.13 21.45
CA GLY A 68 8.56 -17.32 21.58
C GLY A 68 7.08 -16.97 21.75
N PHE A 69 6.69 -15.74 21.41
CA PHE A 69 5.31 -15.26 21.55
C PHE A 69 4.40 -15.90 20.51
N THR A 70 3.27 -16.45 20.93
CA THR A 70 2.22 -16.98 20.05
C THR A 70 0.89 -16.30 20.33
N LEU A 71 0.07 -16.16 19.28
CA LEU A 71 -1.30 -15.71 19.43
C LEU A 71 -2.20 -16.95 19.48
N PRO A 72 -3.00 -17.16 20.55
CA PRO A 72 -3.76 -18.40 20.76
C PRO A 72 -4.88 -18.64 19.72
N PHE A 73 -5.13 -17.68 18.82
CA PHE A 73 -6.08 -17.84 17.72
C PHE A 73 -5.39 -18.14 16.37
N ILE A 74 -4.06 -18.13 16.33
CA ILE A 74 -3.26 -18.33 15.13
C ILE A 74 -2.42 -19.59 15.28
N ASP A 75 -1.64 -19.69 16.36
CA ASP A 75 -0.78 -20.83 16.65
C ASP A 75 -0.84 -21.19 18.14
N ASP A 76 -1.10 -22.47 18.44
CA ASP A 76 -1.10 -22.98 19.82
C ASP A 76 0.31 -23.09 20.41
N GLU A 77 1.31 -23.35 19.55
CA GLU A 77 2.72 -23.49 19.92
C GLU A 77 3.64 -22.72 18.96
N PRO A 78 4.83 -22.28 19.40
CA PRO A 78 5.78 -21.59 18.53
C PRO A 78 6.17 -22.47 17.34
N LEU A 79 6.11 -21.90 16.14
CA LEU A 79 6.41 -22.62 14.92
C LEU A 79 7.88 -23.08 14.88
N PRO A 80 8.18 -24.19 14.19
CA PRO A 80 9.56 -24.57 13.91
C PRO A 80 10.34 -23.42 13.27
N SER A 81 11.58 -23.22 13.71
CA SER A 81 12.40 -22.07 13.33
C SER A 81 12.46 -21.83 11.81
N TRP A 82 12.66 -22.89 11.01
CA TRP A 82 12.73 -22.78 9.55
C TRP A 82 11.42 -22.27 8.95
N MET A 83 10.28 -22.71 9.48
CA MET A 83 8.95 -22.32 9.00
C MET A 83 8.65 -20.87 9.37
N ASN A 84 8.99 -20.46 10.60
CA ASN A 84 8.81 -19.08 11.04
C ASN A 84 9.66 -18.09 10.23
N ILE A 85 10.90 -18.46 9.90
CA ILE A 85 11.79 -17.69 9.02
C ILE A 85 11.15 -17.52 7.63
N LEU A 86 10.66 -18.62 7.02
CA LEU A 86 10.01 -18.57 5.71
C LEU A 86 8.76 -17.69 5.72
N LEU A 87 7.90 -17.83 6.72
CA LEU A 87 6.67 -17.03 6.82
C LEU A 87 6.97 -15.54 7.03
N SER A 88 7.96 -15.20 7.86
CA SER A 88 8.45 -13.82 7.99
C SER A 88 8.97 -13.27 6.66
N ALA A 89 9.73 -14.07 5.90
CA ALA A 89 10.26 -13.68 4.59
C ALA A 89 9.14 -13.45 3.57
N VAL A 90 8.23 -14.42 3.44
CA VAL A 90 7.12 -14.38 2.47
C VAL A 90 6.20 -13.20 2.74
N THR A 91 5.84 -12.97 4.01
CA THR A 91 4.98 -11.84 4.36
C THR A 91 5.66 -10.49 4.13
N SER A 92 6.96 -10.39 4.40
CA SER A 92 7.76 -9.20 4.10
C SER A 92 7.82 -8.93 2.60
N LEU A 93 8.12 -9.96 1.79
CA LEU A 93 8.19 -9.85 0.34
C LEU A 93 6.82 -9.51 -0.26
N ALA A 94 5.74 -10.10 0.25
CA ALA A 94 4.38 -9.78 -0.16
C ALA A 94 4.03 -8.32 0.15
N CYS A 95 4.37 -7.82 1.34
CA CYS A 95 4.19 -6.40 1.68
C CYS A 95 4.91 -5.49 0.67
N ILE A 96 6.19 -5.78 0.37
CA ILE A 96 6.98 -5.02 -0.59
C ILE A 96 6.35 -5.10 -1.99
N GLY A 97 5.94 -6.30 -2.44
CA GLY A 97 5.33 -6.51 -3.75
C GLY A 97 3.99 -5.80 -3.93
N ILE A 98 3.13 -5.82 -2.91
CA ILE A 98 1.86 -5.08 -2.93
C ILE A 98 2.12 -3.58 -3.00
N VAL A 99 3.07 -3.06 -2.23
CA VAL A 99 3.40 -1.64 -2.28
C VAL A 99 4.03 -1.25 -3.62
N TRP A 100 4.89 -2.09 -4.19
CA TRP A 100 5.49 -1.84 -5.50
C TRP A 100 4.45 -1.73 -6.60
N THR A 101 3.44 -2.60 -6.59
CA THR A 101 2.35 -2.59 -7.58
C THR A 101 1.37 -1.45 -7.34
N ASN A 102 1.03 -1.15 -6.08
CA ASN A 102 0.05 -0.12 -5.73
C ASN A 102 0.61 1.31 -5.77
N ALA A 103 1.90 1.49 -5.48
CA ALA A 103 2.48 2.79 -5.16
C ALA A 103 3.87 3.03 -5.75
N PRO A 104 4.14 2.66 -7.03
CA PRO A 104 5.50 2.60 -7.59
C PRO A 104 6.26 3.92 -7.46
N ASN A 105 5.57 5.05 -7.69
CA ASN A 105 6.17 6.38 -7.60
C ASN A 105 5.68 7.17 -6.38
N ARG A 106 4.79 6.63 -5.54
CA ARG A 106 4.08 7.41 -4.51
C ARG A 106 4.98 7.69 -3.29
N PHE A 107 5.97 6.84 -3.06
CA PHE A 107 6.81 6.86 -1.86
C PHE A 107 8.28 7.19 -2.13
N THR A 108 8.60 7.75 -3.29
CA THR A 108 9.97 8.13 -3.68
C THR A 108 10.60 9.18 -2.76
N GLN A 109 9.77 10.05 -2.15
CA GLN A 109 10.21 11.04 -1.17
C GLN A 109 9.43 10.89 0.15
N PRO A 110 9.89 10.06 1.10
CA PRO A 110 9.18 9.75 2.34
C PRO A 110 9.24 10.85 3.42
N THR A 111 9.39 12.11 3.01
CA THR A 111 9.32 13.29 3.88
C THR A 111 7.88 13.81 3.96
N TRP A 112 7.55 14.63 4.97
CA TRP A 112 6.22 15.25 5.05
C TRP A 112 5.91 16.15 3.85
N GLY A 113 6.90 16.89 3.35
CA GLY A 113 6.76 17.71 2.14
C GLY A 113 6.54 16.86 0.89
N GLY A 114 7.41 15.88 0.67
CA GLY A 114 7.32 14.97 -0.48
C GLY A 114 6.03 14.15 -0.50
N MET A 115 5.51 13.76 0.67
CA MET A 115 4.21 13.07 0.76
C MET A 115 3.03 13.98 0.40
N ARG A 116 3.07 15.27 0.76
CA ARG A 116 2.01 16.22 0.34
C ARG A 116 2.02 16.41 -1.18
N GLU A 117 3.19 16.59 -1.76
CA GLU A 117 3.37 16.65 -3.22
C GLU A 117 2.87 15.37 -3.88
N SER A 118 3.23 14.21 -3.33
CA SER A 118 2.81 12.91 -3.84
C SER A 118 1.29 12.76 -3.87
N VAL A 119 0.57 13.19 -2.82
CA VAL A 119 -0.89 13.17 -2.80
C VAL A 119 -1.47 14.04 -3.92
N VAL A 120 -0.98 15.27 -4.08
CA VAL A 120 -1.47 16.21 -5.11
C VAL A 120 -1.18 15.66 -6.51
N ARG A 121 0.01 15.12 -6.73
CA ARG A 121 0.41 14.50 -8.00
C ARG A 121 -0.46 13.28 -8.33
N THR A 122 -0.75 12.42 -7.35
CA THR A 122 -1.67 11.29 -7.56
C THR A 122 -3.06 11.78 -7.95
N LEU A 123 -3.59 12.80 -7.27
CA LEU A 123 -4.90 13.34 -7.60
C LEU A 123 -4.93 13.98 -9.00
N ALA A 124 -3.90 14.77 -9.34
CA ALA A 124 -3.78 15.40 -10.65
C ALA A 124 -3.72 14.34 -11.78
N ALA A 125 -2.94 13.27 -11.58
CA ALA A 125 -2.87 12.16 -12.53
C ALA A 125 -4.26 11.50 -12.74
N LEU A 126 -4.99 11.22 -11.66
CA LEU A 126 -6.34 10.64 -11.75
C LEU A 126 -7.32 11.57 -12.50
N ARG A 127 -7.20 12.89 -12.33
CA ARG A 127 -8.02 13.86 -13.07
C ARG A 127 -7.71 13.89 -14.56
N ILE A 128 -6.44 13.81 -14.94
CA ILE A 128 -6.00 13.77 -16.33
C ILE A 128 -6.49 12.48 -17.02
N ILE A 129 -6.36 11.34 -16.34
CA ILE A 129 -6.82 10.05 -16.86
C ILE A 129 -8.33 10.08 -17.11
N GLU A 130 -9.13 10.54 -16.15
CA GLU A 130 -10.58 10.61 -16.31
C GLU A 130 -10.99 11.55 -17.46
N ALA A 131 -10.31 12.70 -17.61
CA ALA A 131 -10.57 13.61 -18.74
C ALA A 131 -10.24 12.95 -20.10
N ALA A 132 -9.15 12.18 -20.18
CA ALA A 132 -8.77 11.45 -21.38
C ALA A 132 -9.75 10.31 -21.70
N GLU A 133 -10.20 9.56 -20.69
CA GLU A 133 -11.19 8.49 -20.85
C GLU A 133 -12.54 9.04 -21.35
N VAL A 134 -12.99 10.17 -20.80
CA VAL A 134 -14.25 10.82 -21.22
C VAL A 134 -14.13 11.36 -22.65
N ALA A 135 -13.02 12.02 -23.01
CA ALA A 135 -12.79 12.51 -24.36
C ALA A 135 -12.80 11.37 -25.39
N HIS A 136 -12.14 10.26 -25.07
CA HIS A 136 -12.13 9.08 -25.93
C HIS A 136 -13.51 8.42 -26.07
N ALA A 137 -14.27 8.35 -24.98
CA ALA A 137 -15.64 7.83 -25.02
C ALA A 137 -16.56 8.67 -25.91
N LEU A 138 -16.45 10.01 -25.85
CA LEU A 138 -17.18 10.94 -26.71
C LEU A 138 -16.85 10.75 -28.19
N GLU A 139 -15.56 10.57 -28.53
CA GLU A 139 -15.11 10.32 -29.89
C GLU A 139 -15.73 9.02 -30.47
N ILE A 140 -15.76 7.94 -29.68
CA ILE A 140 -16.37 6.67 -30.08
C ILE A 140 -17.88 6.83 -30.31
N ILE A 141 -18.58 7.59 -29.46
CA ILE A 141 -20.02 7.86 -29.60
C ILE A 141 -20.27 8.64 -30.89
N HIS A 142 -19.54 9.72 -31.14
CA HIS A 142 -19.71 10.55 -32.33
C HIS A 142 -19.40 9.77 -33.62
N ALA A 143 -18.35 8.95 -33.62
CA ALA A 143 -18.01 8.10 -34.75
C ALA A 143 -19.08 7.03 -35.07
N ARG A 144 -19.87 6.60 -34.07
CA ARG A 144 -21.02 5.72 -34.28
C ARG A 144 -22.23 6.45 -34.83
N GLU A 145 -22.46 7.69 -34.40
CA GLU A 145 -23.56 8.52 -34.89
C GLU A 145 -23.38 8.91 -36.37
N VAL A 146 -22.15 9.24 -36.79
CA VAL A 146 -21.85 9.62 -38.18
C VAL A 146 -21.93 8.43 -39.15
N LYS A 147 -21.79 7.19 -38.66
CA LYS A 147 -21.93 5.97 -39.48
C LYS A 147 -23.38 5.50 -39.64
N LYS A 148 -24.33 6.10 -38.92
CA LYS A 148 -25.74 5.71 -38.92
C LYS A 148 -26.55 6.63 -39.82
#